data_AF-A0A3P1UJG1-F1
#
_entry.id   AF-A0A3P1UJG1-F1
#
_cell.length_a   1.000
_cell.length_b   1.000
_cell.length_c   1.000
_cell.angle_alpha   90.00
_cell.angle_beta   90.00
_cell.angle_gamma   90.00
#
_symmetry.space_group_name_H-M   'P 1'
#
loop_
_entity.id
_entity.type
_entity.pdbx_description
1 polymer ?
#
loop_
_entity_poly.entity_id
_entity_poly.type
_entity_poly.pdbx_seq_one_letter_code
_entity_poly.pdbx_strand_id
1 'polypeptide(L)'
;MIAASSEADATVQPGGDQYISAALGRYARASPSSSAYNSARITFWICIRVTTFNNDLAAAIETLLNPSNVDDYIRCVVEHVFDPDSLPPTSLLHPRFKEDIPLVSDLAAFLWRQCFFYALPRRKQKKLKDSMDADPSMSLEVWRIVKSAFMEYSMKNPSRSSEVGEVIAYVLVQHLLKAPQVAAKMALKTSANMPVHGLDGIHAAFDAGAMTIFFLEAKLSYAANAGAKAYAESAKEFLSDRKQYLREYEIVSDLGNLDALSGDEREAALEYFNIMDQPRLKRRERYVGVVCYSEKKNYANKIPVGPGPIEKHEDHFADLLRSELERFRKAALKHLKANGADPAKCFVFFLAVPDVNQLRRDFYAAMGLPPPADIPEDEDAEIEEEENA
;
A
#
# COMPACT_ATOMS: atom_id res chain seq x y z
N MET A 1 47.76 -32.65 -26.94
CA MET A 1 48.90 -33.02 -26.07
C MET A 1 49.32 -31.74 -25.34
N ILE A 2 49.05 -31.74 -24.03
CA ILE A 2 49.86 -31.20 -22.91
C ILE A 2 50.15 -29.68 -22.96
N ALA A 3 49.39 -28.84 -22.25
CA ALA A 3 49.39 -28.52 -20.79
C ALA A 3 50.52 -27.53 -20.42
N ALA A 4 50.20 -26.28 -20.05
CA ALA A 4 49.75 -25.77 -18.74
C ALA A 4 50.90 -25.57 -17.74
N SER A 5 51.05 -24.33 -17.26
CA SER A 5 51.23 -23.91 -15.85
C SER A 5 52.04 -22.61 -15.74
N SER A 6 51.47 -21.62 -15.07
CA SER A 6 52.22 -20.68 -14.22
C SER A 6 51.26 -20.09 -13.19
N GLU A 7 51.37 -20.58 -11.95
CA GLU A 7 50.91 -19.87 -10.76
C GLU A 7 51.88 -18.72 -10.48
N ALA A 8 51.35 -17.54 -10.14
CA ALA A 8 52.05 -16.58 -9.31
C ALA A 8 51.04 -15.70 -8.55
N ASP A 9 51.22 -15.77 -7.24
CA ASP A 9 50.55 -15.12 -6.13
C ASP A 9 50.67 -13.58 -6.17
N ALA A 10 49.60 -12.84 -5.83
CA ALA A 10 49.67 -11.40 -5.51
C ALA A 10 48.40 -10.88 -4.81
N THR A 11 48.45 -10.89 -3.48
CA THR A 11 48.03 -9.82 -2.55
C THR A 11 46.97 -8.80 -2.99
N VAL A 12 45.85 -8.84 -2.26
CA VAL A 12 44.73 -7.89 -2.22
C VAL A 12 45.10 -6.58 -1.48
N GLN A 13 44.82 -5.42 -2.08
CA GLN A 13 44.32 -4.22 -1.38
C GLN A 13 43.42 -3.36 -2.30
N PRO A 14 42.43 -2.60 -1.76
CA PRO A 14 41.23 -2.17 -2.49
C PRO A 14 41.19 -0.67 -2.82
N GLY A 15 40.38 -0.31 -3.82
CA GLY A 15 39.78 1.03 -3.96
C GLY A 15 40.03 1.70 -5.31
N GLY A 16 38.95 1.91 -6.08
CA GLY A 16 38.97 2.78 -7.26
C GLY A 16 37.73 2.65 -8.15
N ASP A 17 36.62 3.26 -7.74
CA ASP A 17 35.45 3.46 -8.59
C ASP A 17 35.78 4.42 -9.74
N GLN A 18 35.56 3.96 -10.97
CA GLN A 18 35.61 4.77 -12.19
C GLN A 18 34.25 5.42 -12.45
N TYR A 19 34.17 6.75 -12.41
CA TYR A 19 33.04 7.50 -12.93
C TYR A 19 33.25 7.86 -14.40
N ILE A 20 32.29 7.46 -15.24
CA ILE A 20 32.15 7.84 -16.65
C ILE A 20 31.63 9.28 -16.72
N SER A 21 32.40 10.21 -17.28
CA SER A 21 31.92 11.55 -17.62
C SER A 21 31.45 11.60 -19.08
N ALA A 22 30.17 11.86 -19.31
CA ALA A 22 29.66 12.25 -20.62
C ALA A 22 29.85 13.77 -20.82
N ALA A 23 30.66 14.14 -21.82
CA ALA A 23 30.89 15.52 -22.22
C ALA A 23 29.78 16.00 -23.17
N LEU A 24 29.13 17.12 -22.85
CA LEU A 24 28.31 17.87 -23.80
C LEU A 24 29.09 19.06 -24.35
N GLY A 25 28.96 19.24 -25.67
CA GLY A 25 29.86 19.97 -26.53
C GLY A 25 29.80 21.50 -26.46
N ARG A 26 30.85 22.06 -27.06
CA ARG A 26 31.25 23.46 -27.14
C ARG A 26 30.33 24.29 -28.04
N TYR A 27 30.20 25.58 -27.71
CA TYR A 27 30.21 26.66 -28.70
C TYR A 27 31.22 27.75 -28.30
N ALA A 28 32.02 28.15 -29.28
CA ALA A 28 33.07 29.18 -29.30
C ALA A 28 32.44 30.60 -29.32
N ARG A 29 33.09 31.77 -29.19
CA ARG A 29 34.46 32.30 -29.01
C ARG A 29 34.28 33.82 -28.73
N ALA A 30 35.04 34.45 -27.82
CA ALA A 30 35.69 35.77 -28.01
C ALA A 30 36.38 36.30 -26.72
N SER A 31 37.48 37.00 -26.96
CA SER A 31 38.63 37.53 -26.17
C SER A 31 38.37 38.51 -24.99
N PRO A 32 39.41 38.85 -24.18
CA PRO A 32 39.28 39.12 -22.75
C PRO A 32 39.25 40.62 -22.38
N SER A 33 38.59 40.93 -21.26
CA SER A 33 38.93 42.11 -20.46
C SER A 33 38.76 41.80 -18.97
N SER A 34 39.69 42.34 -18.19
CA SER A 34 39.93 42.11 -16.78
C SER A 34 38.81 42.60 -15.87
N SER A 35 38.32 41.74 -14.99
CA SER A 35 37.98 42.11 -13.61
C SER A 35 37.83 40.83 -12.78
N ALA A 36 38.66 40.68 -11.77
CA ALA A 36 38.63 39.59 -10.82
C ALA A 36 37.35 39.68 -9.98
N TYR A 37 36.35 38.87 -10.30
CA TYR A 37 35.26 38.54 -9.39
C TYR A 37 35.43 37.11 -8.91
N ASN A 38 35.66 36.99 -7.60
CA ASN A 38 35.63 35.76 -6.82
C ASN A 38 34.23 35.12 -6.99
N SER A 39 34.09 34.21 -7.94
CA SER A 39 32.90 33.37 -8.07
C SER A 39 33.33 31.91 -7.98
N ALA A 40 33.67 31.53 -6.75
CA ALA A 40 34.02 30.16 -6.40
C ALA A 40 32.96 29.62 -5.42
N ARG A 41 32.29 28.54 -5.86
CA ARG A 41 31.79 27.44 -5.03
C ARG A 41 30.61 27.71 -4.07
N ILE A 42 29.46 28.12 -4.59
CA ILE A 42 28.19 28.01 -3.85
C ILE A 42 27.28 26.89 -4.40
N THR A 43 27.44 26.48 -5.65
CA THR A 43 26.50 25.53 -6.29
C THR A 43 26.76 24.06 -5.94
N PHE A 44 27.98 23.66 -5.56
CA PHE A 44 28.29 22.25 -5.31
C PHE A 44 27.90 21.77 -3.90
N TRP A 45 27.96 22.65 -2.90
CA TRP A 45 27.54 22.32 -1.52
C TRP A 45 26.02 22.27 -1.37
N ILE A 46 25.28 23.16 -2.04
CA ILE A 46 23.82 23.16 -2.00
C ILE A 46 23.27 21.91 -2.69
N CYS A 47 23.77 21.57 -3.89
CA CYS A 47 23.33 20.36 -4.59
C CYS A 47 23.62 19.10 -3.79
N ILE A 48 24.84 18.94 -3.24
CA ILE A 48 25.19 17.77 -2.41
C ILE A 48 24.31 17.72 -1.17
N ARG A 49 24.18 18.83 -0.44
CA ARG A 49 23.39 18.88 0.81
C ARG A 49 21.90 18.59 0.56
N VAL A 50 21.33 19.09 -0.54
CA VAL A 50 19.94 18.78 -0.93
C VAL A 50 19.78 17.32 -1.33
N THR A 51 20.72 16.74 -2.07
CA THR A 51 20.65 15.32 -2.43
C THR A 51 20.84 14.40 -1.23
N THR A 52 21.76 14.71 -0.33
CA THR A 52 21.97 13.94 0.91
C THR A 52 20.73 14.02 1.80
N PHE A 53 20.21 15.22 2.04
CA PHE A 53 18.99 15.41 2.83
C PHE A 53 17.76 14.69 2.26
N ASN A 54 17.58 14.70 0.93
CA ASN A 54 16.49 13.96 0.30
C ASN A 54 16.64 12.45 0.47
N ASN A 55 17.87 11.93 0.45
CA ASN A 55 18.12 10.51 0.71
C ASN A 55 17.88 10.16 2.18
N ASP A 56 18.23 11.06 3.11
CA ASP A 56 18.01 10.87 4.55
C ASP A 56 16.50 10.83 4.86
N LEU A 57 15.70 11.73 4.28
CA LEU A 57 14.24 11.70 4.42
C LEU A 57 13.62 10.46 3.78
N ALA A 58 14.09 10.03 2.60
CA ALA A 58 13.62 8.79 1.97
C ALA A 58 13.85 7.59 2.89
N ALA A 59 15.08 7.42 3.39
CA ALA A 59 15.44 6.35 4.31
C ALA A 59 14.63 6.43 5.62
N ALA A 60 14.45 7.62 6.17
CA ALA A 60 13.65 7.83 7.39
C ALA A 60 12.19 7.39 7.19
N ILE A 61 11.55 7.78 6.09
CA ILE A 61 10.19 7.35 5.77
C ILE A 61 10.15 5.82 5.57
N GLU A 62 11.11 5.23 4.85
CA GLU A 62 11.18 3.78 4.66
C GLU A 62 11.29 3.00 5.98
N THR A 63 11.92 3.54 7.04
CA THR A 63 11.93 2.89 8.36
C THR A 63 10.54 2.70 8.98
N LEU A 64 9.54 3.44 8.48
CA LEU A 64 8.14 3.28 8.87
C LEU A 64 7.43 2.15 8.12
N LEU A 65 8.11 1.37 7.27
CA LEU A 65 7.53 0.16 6.70
C LEU A 65 7.45 -0.95 7.76
N ASN A 66 6.31 -1.63 7.82
CA ASN A 66 6.16 -2.79 8.70
C ASN A 66 6.60 -4.08 8.02
N PRO A 67 7.17 -5.03 8.79
CA PRO A 67 7.43 -6.35 8.26
C PRO A 67 6.12 -7.04 7.88
N SER A 68 6.04 -7.52 6.64
CA SER A 68 4.94 -8.36 6.19
C SER A 68 5.43 -9.33 5.12
N ASN A 69 4.97 -10.57 5.21
CA ASN A 69 5.25 -11.62 4.24
C ASN A 69 4.03 -11.80 3.30
N VAL A 70 3.64 -10.72 2.63
CA VAL A 70 2.44 -10.68 1.78
C VAL A 70 2.49 -11.76 0.70
N ASP A 71 3.65 -11.98 0.09
CA ASP A 71 3.84 -12.94 -1.01
C ASP A 71 3.53 -14.39 -0.60
N ASP A 72 3.62 -14.73 0.70
CA ASP A 72 3.28 -16.05 1.21
C ASP A 72 1.75 -16.29 1.23
N TYR A 73 0.94 -15.23 1.15
CA TYR A 73 -0.52 -15.29 1.29
C TYR A 73 -1.28 -14.71 0.10
N ILE A 74 -0.67 -13.79 -0.65
CA ILE A 74 -1.26 -13.13 -1.82
C ILE A 74 -0.25 -13.16 -2.96
N ARG A 75 -0.65 -13.65 -4.13
CA ARG A 75 0.12 -13.52 -5.38
C ARG A 75 -0.39 -12.32 -6.16
N CYS A 76 0.52 -11.43 -6.56
CA CYS A 76 0.24 -10.40 -7.55
C CYS A 76 0.54 -10.97 -8.96
N VAL A 77 -0.50 -11.15 -9.77
CA VAL A 77 -0.36 -11.75 -11.12
C VAL A 77 -0.17 -10.71 -12.21
N VAL A 78 -0.60 -9.48 -11.93
CA VAL A 78 -0.38 -8.28 -12.73
C VAL A 78 0.00 -7.16 -11.78
N GLU A 79 1.22 -6.65 -11.92
CA GLU A 79 1.67 -5.46 -11.20
C GLU A 79 1.07 -4.19 -11.81
N HIS A 80 0.91 -3.16 -10.98
CA HIS A 80 0.48 -1.87 -11.46
C HIS A 80 1.60 -1.25 -12.29
N VAL A 81 1.25 -0.77 -13.48
CA VAL A 81 2.17 -0.01 -14.33
C VAL A 81 1.51 1.32 -14.63
N PHE A 82 2.27 2.40 -14.48
CA PHE A 82 1.84 3.70 -14.97
C PHE A 82 2.12 3.78 -16.47
N ASP A 83 1.06 3.64 -17.25
CA ASP A 83 1.05 3.82 -18.69
C ASP A 83 -0.04 4.86 -19.05
N PRO A 84 0.32 6.04 -19.60
CA PRO A 84 -0.64 7.06 -20.01
C PRO A 84 -1.71 6.55 -21.00
N ASP A 85 -1.38 5.53 -21.80
CA ASP A 85 -2.29 4.95 -22.78
C ASP A 85 -3.21 3.88 -22.16
N SER A 86 -2.88 3.42 -20.94
CA SER A 86 -3.52 2.30 -20.25
C SER A 86 -3.84 2.62 -18.79
N LEU A 87 -4.66 3.65 -18.57
CA LEU A 87 -5.11 4.08 -17.24
C LEU A 87 -6.42 3.39 -16.78
N PRO A 88 -6.68 3.29 -15.47
CA PRO A 88 -5.76 3.57 -14.35
C PRO A 88 -4.71 2.45 -14.16
N PRO A 89 -3.56 2.74 -13.52
CA PRO A 89 -2.67 1.70 -13.00
C PRO A 89 -3.46 0.65 -12.21
N THR A 90 -3.41 -0.59 -12.67
CA THR A 90 -4.27 -1.67 -12.17
C THR A 90 -3.42 -2.88 -11.79
N SER A 91 -3.66 -3.43 -10.59
CA SER A 91 -3.08 -4.70 -10.16
C SER A 91 -4.16 -5.76 -10.01
N LEU A 92 -3.83 -7.00 -10.38
CA LEU A 92 -4.67 -8.18 -10.15
C LEU A 92 -3.97 -9.11 -9.20
N LEU A 93 -4.69 -9.54 -8.16
CA LEU A 93 -4.15 -10.33 -7.06
C LEU A 93 -5.12 -11.46 -6.69
N HIS A 94 -4.57 -12.51 -6.08
CA HIS A 94 -5.36 -13.58 -5.49
C HIS A 94 -4.64 -14.22 -4.29
N PRO A 95 -5.36 -14.87 -3.35
CA PRO A 95 -4.75 -15.70 -2.32
C PRO A 95 -3.86 -16.79 -2.91
N ARG A 96 -2.78 -17.15 -2.22
CA ARG A 96 -1.95 -18.31 -2.58
C ARG A 96 -2.76 -19.60 -2.52
N PHE A 97 -2.25 -20.65 -3.16
CA PHE A 97 -2.90 -21.95 -3.22
C PHE A 97 -2.12 -22.99 -2.42
N LYS A 98 -2.84 -24.01 -1.94
CA LYS A 98 -2.29 -25.30 -1.54
C LYS A 98 -2.78 -26.33 -2.54
N GLU A 99 -1.90 -26.69 -3.47
CA GLU A 99 -2.24 -27.48 -4.66
C GLU A 99 -3.41 -26.83 -5.40
N ASP A 100 -4.64 -27.33 -5.30
CA ASP A 100 -5.83 -26.82 -5.99
C ASP A 100 -6.77 -25.98 -5.12
N ILE A 101 -6.42 -25.76 -3.84
CA ILE A 101 -7.27 -25.08 -2.86
C ILE A 101 -6.72 -23.67 -2.57
N PRO A 102 -7.49 -22.60 -2.81
CA PRO A 102 -7.08 -21.25 -2.41
C PRO A 102 -7.06 -21.09 -0.89
N LEU A 103 -6.00 -20.49 -0.35
CA LEU A 103 -5.69 -20.37 1.07
C LEU A 103 -6.39 -19.16 1.72
N VAL A 104 -7.73 -19.13 1.66
CA VAL A 104 -8.55 -18.03 2.21
C VAL A 104 -8.40 -17.90 3.73
N SER A 105 -8.44 -19.03 4.46
CA SER A 105 -8.32 -19.01 5.92
C SER A 105 -6.92 -18.62 6.39
N ASP A 106 -5.86 -19.04 5.68
CA ASP A 106 -4.50 -18.59 5.97
C ASP A 106 -4.31 -17.10 5.69
N LEU A 107 -4.91 -16.59 4.59
CA LEU A 107 -4.96 -15.16 4.31
C LEU A 107 -5.65 -14.40 5.45
N ALA A 108 -6.81 -14.87 5.90
CA ALA A 108 -7.52 -14.27 7.03
C ALA A 108 -6.67 -14.25 8.32
N ALA A 109 -6.02 -15.38 8.64
CA ALA A 109 -5.12 -15.46 9.79
C ALA A 109 -3.90 -14.54 9.65
N PHE A 110 -3.37 -14.37 8.44
CA PHE A 110 -2.32 -13.41 8.15
C PHE A 110 -2.79 -11.96 8.34
N LEU A 111 -3.94 -11.58 7.77
CA LEU A 111 -4.51 -10.24 7.93
C LEU A 111 -4.73 -9.91 9.40
N TRP A 112 -5.20 -10.89 10.21
CA TRP A 112 -5.32 -10.71 11.65
C TRP A 112 -3.98 -10.35 12.32
N ARG A 113 -2.88 -11.01 11.94
CA ARG A 113 -1.55 -10.65 12.48
C ARG A 113 -1.15 -9.23 12.09
N GLN A 114 -1.56 -8.76 10.91
CA GLN A 114 -1.28 -7.40 10.43
C GLN A 114 -2.07 -6.33 11.20
N CYS A 115 -3.16 -6.70 11.88
CA CYS A 115 -3.95 -5.77 12.70
C CYS A 115 -3.15 -5.09 13.80
N PHE A 116 -2.10 -5.73 14.34
CA PHE A 116 -1.22 -5.09 15.32
C PHE A 116 -0.58 -3.81 14.77
N PHE A 117 -0.11 -3.84 13.52
CA PHE A 117 0.55 -2.70 12.89
C PHE A 117 -0.44 -1.70 12.33
N TYR A 118 -1.52 -2.19 11.72
CA TYR A 118 -2.55 -1.32 11.13
C TYR A 118 -3.31 -0.52 12.19
N ALA A 119 -3.69 -1.16 13.31
CA ALA A 119 -4.63 -0.57 14.26
C ALA A 119 -3.98 0.33 15.31
N LEU A 120 -2.69 0.13 15.60
CA LEU A 120 -2.01 0.79 16.72
C LEU A 120 -1.04 1.88 16.23
N PRO A 121 -1.00 3.07 16.86
CA PRO A 121 0.02 4.06 16.57
C PRO A 121 1.44 3.58 16.90
N ARG A 122 2.45 4.10 16.20
CA ARG A 122 3.86 3.67 16.36
C ARG A 122 4.39 3.68 17.79
N ARG A 123 4.11 4.73 18.56
CA ARG A 123 4.52 4.80 19.97
C ARG A 123 3.94 3.67 20.81
N LYS A 124 2.69 3.27 20.53
CA LYS A 124 2.02 2.17 21.24
C LYS A 124 2.61 0.83 20.82
N GLN A 125 2.88 0.63 19.53
CA GLN A 125 3.57 -0.57 19.03
C GLN A 125 4.92 -0.76 19.71
N LYS A 126 5.75 0.30 19.79
CA LYS A 126 7.06 0.27 20.44
C LYS A 126 6.95 -0.13 21.91
N LYS A 127 6.08 0.52 22.69
CA LYS A 127 5.86 0.18 24.11
C LYS A 127 5.44 -1.27 24.32
N LEU A 128 4.52 -1.75 23.47
CA LEU A 128 4.05 -3.14 23.56
C LEU A 128 5.14 -4.13 23.17
N LYS A 129 5.96 -3.82 22.17
CA LYS A 129 7.13 -4.62 21.80
C LYS A 129 8.12 -4.69 22.96
N ASP A 130 8.53 -3.55 23.51
CA ASP A 130 9.47 -3.49 24.64
C ASP A 130 8.93 -4.30 25.85
N SER A 131 7.61 -4.30 26.05
CA SER A 131 6.95 -5.08 27.11
C SER A 131 6.96 -6.58 26.83
N MET A 132 6.75 -7.01 25.57
CA MET A 132 6.86 -8.42 25.18
C MET A 132 8.31 -8.95 25.23
N ASP A 133 9.28 -8.10 24.88
CA ASP A 133 10.70 -8.45 24.95
C ASP A 133 11.15 -8.65 26.42
N ALA A 134 10.57 -7.88 27.35
CA ALA A 134 10.81 -8.02 28.79
C ALA A 134 10.03 -9.19 29.42
N ASP A 135 8.78 -9.40 29.01
CA ASP A 135 7.91 -10.47 29.49
C ASP A 135 7.07 -11.06 28.33
N PRO A 136 7.43 -12.24 27.81
CA PRO A 136 6.71 -12.87 26.69
C PRO A 136 5.22 -13.12 26.95
N SER A 137 4.79 -13.20 28.21
CA SER A 137 3.36 -13.38 28.56
C SER A 137 2.50 -12.17 28.18
N MET A 138 3.11 -10.99 28.01
CA MET A 138 2.44 -9.77 27.54
C MET A 138 1.87 -9.89 26.13
N SER A 139 2.28 -10.89 25.36
CA SER A 139 1.68 -11.21 24.06
C SER A 139 0.15 -11.43 24.14
N LEU A 140 -0.35 -12.00 25.24
CA LEU A 140 -1.79 -12.16 25.49
C LEU A 140 -2.51 -10.82 25.68
N GLU A 141 -1.86 -9.88 26.37
CA GLU A 141 -2.39 -8.54 26.60
C GLU A 141 -2.39 -7.73 25.29
N VAL A 142 -1.35 -7.84 24.48
CA VAL A 142 -1.31 -7.25 23.12
C VAL A 142 -2.46 -7.78 22.28
N TRP A 143 -2.67 -9.09 22.27
CA TRP A 143 -3.77 -9.73 21.55
C TRP A 143 -5.12 -9.17 22.02
N ARG A 144 -5.32 -9.03 23.34
CA ARG A 144 -6.53 -8.43 23.91
C ARG A 144 -6.73 -6.98 23.48
N ILE A 145 -5.68 -6.15 23.53
CA ILE A 145 -5.72 -4.73 23.15
C ILE A 145 -6.11 -4.57 21.67
N VAL A 146 -5.47 -5.33 20.78
CA VAL A 146 -5.76 -5.25 19.33
C VAL A 146 -7.20 -5.71 19.10
N LYS A 147 -7.59 -6.87 19.67
CA LYS A 147 -8.95 -7.40 19.54
C LYS A 147 -10.01 -6.42 20.03
N SER A 148 -9.80 -5.79 21.19
CA SER A 148 -10.73 -4.80 21.74
C SER A 148 -10.95 -3.61 20.81
N ALA A 149 -9.93 -3.15 20.08
CA ALA A 149 -10.09 -2.05 19.13
C ALA A 149 -11.10 -2.39 18.00
N PHE A 150 -11.04 -3.62 17.47
CA PHE A 150 -11.98 -4.08 16.44
C PHE A 150 -13.36 -4.38 17.03
N MET A 151 -13.43 -4.98 18.23
CA MET A 151 -14.71 -5.22 18.92
C MET A 151 -15.46 -3.91 19.18
N GLU A 152 -14.78 -2.91 19.75
CA GLU A 152 -15.38 -1.62 20.07
C GLU A 152 -15.87 -0.91 18.81
N TYR A 153 -15.11 -0.99 17.71
CA TYR A 153 -15.51 -0.42 16.44
C TYR A 153 -16.73 -1.12 15.85
N SER A 154 -16.72 -2.46 15.81
CA SER A 154 -17.82 -3.28 15.28
C SER A 154 -19.11 -3.11 16.10
N MET A 155 -19.02 -3.06 17.43
CA MET A 155 -20.19 -2.78 18.29
C MET A 155 -20.79 -1.39 18.06
N LYS A 156 -19.96 -0.38 17.77
CA LYS A 156 -20.42 0.98 17.45
C LYS A 156 -20.98 1.09 16.03
N ASN A 157 -20.55 0.22 15.11
CA ASN A 157 -20.89 0.29 13.69
C ASN A 157 -21.27 -1.09 13.11
N PRO A 158 -22.31 -1.76 13.62
CA PRO A 158 -22.65 -3.14 13.24
C PRO A 158 -23.04 -3.30 11.76
N SER A 159 -23.42 -2.21 11.08
CA SER A 159 -23.76 -2.18 9.64
C SER A 159 -22.60 -1.81 8.71
N ARG A 160 -21.39 -1.59 9.25
CA ARG A 160 -20.20 -1.18 8.47
C ARG A 160 -19.00 -2.06 8.80
N SER A 161 -19.17 -3.38 8.70
CA SER A 161 -18.09 -4.30 9.01
C SER A 161 -17.17 -4.56 7.81
N SER A 162 -16.48 -3.50 7.37
CA SER A 162 -15.52 -3.48 6.25
C SER A 162 -14.05 -3.54 6.69
N GLU A 163 -13.78 -3.85 7.96
CA GLU A 163 -12.46 -3.74 8.58
C GLU A 163 -11.40 -4.62 7.88
N VAL A 164 -11.79 -5.81 7.45
CA VAL A 164 -10.89 -6.70 6.69
C VAL A 164 -10.43 -6.04 5.39
N GLY A 165 -11.30 -5.26 4.73
CA GLY A 165 -10.96 -4.49 3.54
C GLY A 165 -9.91 -3.43 3.84
N GLU A 166 -10.06 -2.69 4.94
CA GLU A 166 -9.09 -1.66 5.35
C GLU A 166 -7.71 -2.28 5.64
N VAL A 167 -7.68 -3.45 6.31
CA VAL A 167 -6.44 -4.18 6.59
C VAL A 167 -5.80 -4.69 5.30
N ILE A 168 -6.58 -5.21 4.35
CA ILE A 168 -6.07 -5.60 3.02
C ILE A 168 -5.43 -4.39 2.33
N ALA A 169 -6.11 -3.24 2.32
CA ALA A 169 -5.61 -2.04 1.68
C ALA A 169 -4.29 -1.56 2.29
N TYR A 170 -4.22 -1.55 3.63
CA TYR A 170 -3.00 -1.24 4.38
C TYR A 170 -1.83 -2.18 4.01
N VAL A 171 -2.08 -3.48 3.93
CA VAL A 171 -1.05 -4.47 3.61
C VAL A 171 -0.56 -4.29 2.16
N LEU A 172 -1.49 -4.19 1.20
CA LEU A 172 -1.14 -4.10 -0.22
C LEU A 172 -0.39 -2.82 -0.56
N VAL A 173 -0.77 -1.67 0.03
CA VAL A 173 -0.08 -0.40 -0.23
C VAL A 173 1.34 -0.39 0.35
N GLN A 174 1.54 -0.93 1.55
CA GLN A 174 2.90 -1.07 2.09
C GLN A 174 3.76 -2.00 1.24
N HIS A 175 3.17 -3.09 0.74
CA HIS A 175 3.92 -4.10 0.02
C HIS A 175 4.21 -3.71 -1.42
N LEU A 176 3.19 -3.32 -2.19
CA LEU A 176 3.30 -3.02 -3.62
C LEU A 176 3.86 -1.61 -3.89
N LEU A 177 3.45 -0.62 -3.10
CA LEU A 177 3.84 0.78 -3.32
C LEU A 177 5.01 1.23 -2.43
N LYS A 178 5.51 0.34 -1.54
CA LYS A 178 6.51 0.65 -0.52
C LYS A 178 6.16 1.91 0.28
N ALA A 179 4.86 2.14 0.49
CA ALA A 179 4.35 3.33 1.15
C ALA A 179 3.90 2.98 2.58
N PRO A 180 4.65 3.37 3.62
CA PRO A 180 4.25 3.18 5.01
C PRO A 180 3.02 4.00 5.40
N GLN A 181 2.28 3.50 6.39
CA GLN A 181 1.13 4.20 6.97
C GLN A 181 1.61 5.39 7.82
N VAL A 182 1.22 6.59 7.43
CA VAL A 182 1.57 7.83 8.15
C VAL A 182 0.50 8.25 9.15
N ALA A 183 -0.72 7.71 9.08
CA ALA A 183 -1.75 7.89 10.10
C ALA A 183 -2.54 6.61 10.37
N ALA A 184 -2.54 6.13 11.62
CA ALA A 184 -3.28 4.96 12.08
C ALA A 184 -4.73 5.34 12.44
N LYS A 185 -5.63 5.34 11.45
CA LYS A 185 -7.02 5.82 11.62
C LYS A 185 -7.88 4.96 12.53
N MET A 186 -7.63 3.66 12.62
CA MET A 186 -8.40 2.77 13.50
C MET A 186 -8.33 3.23 14.97
N ALA A 187 -7.17 3.69 15.44
CA ALA A 187 -7.02 4.24 16.79
C ALA A 187 -7.84 5.52 17.03
N LEU A 188 -8.17 6.25 15.95
CA LEU A 188 -8.97 7.47 15.99
C LEU A 188 -10.47 7.14 15.96
N LYS A 189 -10.87 6.16 15.14
CA LYS A 189 -12.25 5.67 15.04
C LYS A 189 -12.80 5.14 16.38
N THR A 190 -11.94 4.64 17.26
CA THR A 190 -12.34 4.13 18.59
C THR A 190 -12.41 5.21 19.69
N SER A 191 -11.87 6.41 19.46
CA SER A 191 -11.88 7.52 20.43
C SER A 191 -13.26 8.17 20.52
N ALA A 192 -13.84 8.25 21.72
CA ALA A 192 -15.15 8.86 21.95
C ALA A 192 -15.20 10.37 21.64
N ASN A 193 -14.04 11.04 21.63
CA ASN A 193 -13.95 12.50 21.49
C ASN A 193 -13.67 12.96 20.05
N MET A 194 -13.30 12.05 19.14
CA MET A 194 -12.93 12.39 17.76
C MET A 194 -13.43 11.33 16.77
N PRO A 195 -14.71 11.34 16.37
CA PRO A 195 -15.16 10.51 15.26
C PRO A 195 -14.44 10.95 13.98
N VAL A 196 -13.53 10.10 13.50
CA VAL A 196 -12.87 10.27 12.21
C VAL A 196 -13.63 9.42 11.20
N HIS A 197 -14.35 10.12 10.32
CA HIS A 197 -15.00 9.55 9.14
C HIS A 197 -14.28 10.09 7.91
N GLY A 198 -13.92 9.21 6.99
CA GLY A 198 -13.11 9.51 5.80
C GLY A 198 -12.45 8.27 5.27
N LEU A 199 -11.45 8.47 4.42
CA LEU A 199 -10.72 7.40 3.73
C LEU A 199 -10.17 6.36 4.71
N ASP A 200 -9.91 5.15 4.26
CA ASP A 200 -9.51 4.05 5.14
C ASP A 200 -8.07 4.16 5.64
N GLY A 201 -7.21 4.89 4.92
CA GLY A 201 -5.82 5.07 5.31
C GLY A 201 -5.15 6.25 4.62
N ILE A 202 -4.05 6.71 5.23
CA ILE A 202 -3.12 7.67 4.63
C ILE A 202 -1.72 7.06 4.72
N HIS A 203 -1.10 6.88 3.57
CA HIS A 203 0.25 6.34 3.42
C HIS A 203 1.09 7.34 2.64
N ALA A 204 2.41 7.29 2.79
CA ALA A 204 3.27 8.17 2.03
C ALA A 204 4.62 7.53 1.73
N ALA A 205 5.16 7.84 0.56
CA ALA A 205 6.53 7.48 0.17
C ALA A 205 7.24 8.74 -0.31
N PHE A 206 8.54 8.81 -0.05
CA PHE A 206 9.37 9.92 -0.51
C PHE A 206 10.37 9.42 -1.56
N ASP A 207 10.23 9.92 -2.78
CA ASP A 207 11.06 9.54 -3.92
C ASP A 207 11.47 10.78 -4.71
N ALA A 208 12.70 10.78 -5.26
CA ALA A 208 13.15 11.80 -6.21
C ALA A 208 12.89 13.27 -5.78
N GLY A 209 12.95 13.55 -4.48
CA GLY A 209 12.70 14.88 -3.93
C GLY A 209 11.23 15.33 -3.91
N ALA A 210 10.28 14.38 -3.96
CA ALA A 210 8.85 14.63 -3.85
C ALA A 210 8.18 13.62 -2.91
N MET A 211 7.23 14.11 -2.11
CA MET A 211 6.37 13.24 -1.30
C MET A 211 5.17 12.78 -2.12
N THR A 212 5.00 11.48 -2.27
CA THR A 212 3.77 10.89 -2.80
C THR A 212 2.88 10.46 -1.64
N ILE A 213 1.71 11.07 -1.54
CA ILE A 213 0.69 10.80 -0.52
C ILE A 213 -0.39 9.93 -1.15
N PHE A 214 -0.66 8.80 -0.52
CA PHE A 214 -1.64 7.82 -0.94
C PHE A 214 -2.83 7.84 0.02
N PHE A 215 -4.00 8.05 -0.56
CA PHE A 215 -5.30 8.07 0.07
C PHE A 215 -6.01 6.76 -0.25
N LEU A 216 -6.27 5.93 0.75
CA LEU A 216 -6.76 4.57 0.55
C LEU A 216 -8.26 4.48 0.71
N GLU A 217 -8.90 3.69 -0.14
CA GLU A 217 -10.30 3.32 -0.03
C GLU A 217 -10.43 1.82 -0.34
N ALA A 218 -11.01 1.06 0.57
CA ALA A 218 -11.22 -0.36 0.46
C ALA A 218 -12.69 -0.69 0.21
N LYS A 219 -12.97 -1.57 -0.76
CA LYS A 219 -14.30 -2.04 -1.09
C LYS A 219 -14.34 -3.56 -1.03
N LEU A 220 -15.23 -4.08 -0.21
CA LEU A 220 -15.65 -5.48 -0.25
C LEU A 220 -16.89 -5.56 -1.16
N SER A 221 -16.87 -6.43 -2.16
CA SER A 221 -17.97 -6.53 -3.12
C SER A 221 -18.15 -7.95 -3.63
N TYR A 222 -19.33 -8.30 -4.09
CA TYR A 222 -19.54 -9.57 -4.76
C TYR A 222 -19.03 -9.58 -6.21
N ALA A 223 -18.79 -8.40 -6.80
CA ALA A 223 -18.32 -8.27 -8.18
C ALA A 223 -17.28 -7.15 -8.31
N ALA A 224 -16.25 -7.39 -9.13
CA ALA A 224 -15.19 -6.42 -9.39
C ALA A 224 -15.72 -5.08 -9.92
N ASN A 225 -16.68 -5.12 -10.84
CA ASN A 225 -17.28 -3.91 -11.43
C ASN A 225 -18.04 -3.07 -10.39
N ALA A 226 -18.81 -3.70 -9.51
CA ALA A 226 -19.53 -3.02 -8.44
C ALA A 226 -18.57 -2.40 -7.42
N GLY A 227 -17.50 -3.11 -7.05
CA GLY A 227 -16.44 -2.56 -6.20
C GLY A 227 -15.70 -1.37 -6.84
N ALA A 228 -15.40 -1.45 -8.14
CA ALA A 228 -14.78 -0.35 -8.88
C ALA A 228 -15.70 0.90 -8.96
N LYS A 229 -17.00 0.69 -9.15
CA LYS A 229 -18.00 1.76 -9.09
C LYS A 229 -18.03 2.43 -7.72
N ALA A 230 -18.14 1.64 -6.65
CA ALA A 230 -18.17 2.15 -5.28
C ALA A 230 -16.90 2.92 -4.93
N TYR A 231 -15.73 2.44 -5.37
CA TYR A 231 -14.46 3.17 -5.21
C TYR A 231 -14.49 4.53 -5.92
N ALA A 232 -14.95 4.57 -7.18
CA ALA A 232 -15.02 5.83 -7.94
C ALA A 232 -15.98 6.85 -7.30
N GLU A 233 -17.10 6.39 -6.72
CA GLU A 233 -18.03 7.23 -5.97
C GLU A 233 -17.38 7.82 -4.71
N SER A 234 -16.66 7.02 -3.93
CA SER A 234 -15.91 7.49 -2.76
C SER A 234 -14.78 8.46 -3.12
N ALA A 235 -14.07 8.22 -4.22
CA ALA A 235 -13.05 9.14 -4.70
C ALA A 235 -13.66 10.52 -5.05
N LYS A 236 -14.83 10.55 -5.67
CA LYS A 236 -15.55 11.80 -5.96
C LYS A 236 -16.01 12.52 -4.71
N GLU A 237 -16.60 11.80 -3.75
CA GLU A 237 -17.04 12.38 -2.48
C GLU A 237 -15.88 13.09 -1.77
N PHE A 238 -14.75 12.39 -1.61
CA PHE A 238 -13.55 12.94 -1.00
C PHE A 238 -13.00 14.18 -1.73
N LEU A 239 -12.91 14.13 -3.06
CA LEU A 239 -12.45 15.26 -3.87
C LEU A 239 -13.38 16.48 -3.81
N SER A 240 -14.66 16.27 -3.52
CA SER A 240 -15.66 17.34 -3.43
C SER A 240 -15.78 17.96 -2.04
N ASP A 241 -15.35 17.27 -0.98
CA ASP A 241 -15.40 17.76 0.40
C ASP A 241 -14.05 18.34 0.84
N ARG A 242 -13.90 19.66 0.64
CA ARG A 242 -12.69 20.39 1.05
C ARG A 242 -12.42 20.30 2.55
N LYS A 243 -13.45 20.24 3.39
CA LYS A 243 -13.27 20.18 4.85
C LYS A 243 -12.70 18.82 5.25
N GLN A 244 -13.26 17.75 4.69
CA GLN A 244 -12.75 16.40 4.88
C GLN A 244 -11.32 16.28 4.36
N TYR A 245 -11.04 16.80 3.16
CA TYR A 245 -9.70 16.83 2.58
C TYR A 245 -8.66 17.48 3.50
N LEU A 246 -8.92 18.68 4.03
CA LEU A 246 -8.00 19.36 4.96
C LEU A 246 -7.81 18.56 6.24
N ARG A 247 -8.89 17.95 6.76
CA ARG A 247 -8.85 17.14 7.97
C ARG A 247 -7.95 15.92 7.83
N GLU A 248 -7.86 15.31 6.65
CA GLU A 248 -6.95 14.18 6.43
C GLU A 248 -5.48 14.58 6.60
N TYR A 249 -5.10 15.78 6.15
CA TYR A 249 -3.76 16.31 6.36
C TYR A 249 -3.47 16.67 7.82
N GLU A 250 -4.45 17.25 8.52
CA GLU A 250 -4.34 17.56 9.96
C GLU A 250 -4.13 16.29 10.79
N ILE A 251 -4.84 15.20 10.47
CA ILE A 251 -4.70 13.92 11.15
C ILE A 251 -3.25 13.41 11.14
N VAL A 252 -2.53 13.55 10.01
CA VAL A 252 -1.13 13.13 9.93
C VAL A 252 -0.24 14.02 10.80
N SER A 253 -0.52 15.32 10.84
CA SER A 253 0.29 16.30 11.57
C SER A 253 0.14 16.13 13.09
N ASP A 254 -1.08 15.91 13.55
CA ASP A 254 -1.40 15.89 14.99
C ASP A 254 -1.28 14.48 15.59
N LEU A 255 -1.63 13.45 14.82
CA LEU A 255 -1.87 12.08 15.32
C LEU A 255 -1.20 11.01 14.44
N GLY A 256 -0.33 11.42 13.53
CA GLY A 256 0.36 10.52 12.61
C GLY A 256 1.48 9.72 13.26
N ASN A 257 1.88 8.66 12.56
CA ASN A 257 3.00 7.79 12.88
C ASN A 257 4.39 8.43 12.63
N LEU A 258 4.43 9.68 12.13
CA LEU A 258 5.65 10.45 11.93
C LEU A 258 6.34 10.82 13.24
N ASP A 259 5.63 10.69 14.37
CA ASP A 259 6.16 10.84 15.71
C ASP A 259 7.19 9.76 16.13
N ALA A 260 7.34 8.72 15.31
CA ALA A 260 8.39 7.72 15.40
C ALA A 260 9.73 8.18 14.82
N LEU A 261 9.72 9.20 13.97
CA LEU A 261 10.93 9.86 13.46
C LEU A 261 11.47 10.83 14.52
N SER A 262 12.71 11.27 14.35
CA SER A 262 13.37 12.25 15.23
C SER A 262 14.03 13.36 14.40
N GLY A 263 14.40 14.46 15.05
CA GLY A 263 15.24 15.51 14.44
C GLY A 263 14.68 16.13 13.17
N ASP A 264 15.59 16.54 12.29
CA ASP A 264 15.31 17.24 11.04
C ASP A 264 14.42 16.42 10.10
N GLU A 265 14.52 15.09 10.12
CA GLU A 265 13.73 14.20 9.27
C GLU A 265 12.25 14.22 9.67
N ARG A 266 11.95 14.27 10.97
CA ARG A 266 10.57 14.39 11.46
C ARG A 266 9.97 15.74 11.06
N GLU A 267 10.72 16.82 11.27
CA GLU A 267 10.25 18.17 10.93
C GLU A 267 9.98 18.28 9.43
N ALA A 268 10.91 17.82 8.61
CA ALA A 268 10.77 17.78 7.16
C ALA A 268 9.56 16.94 6.71
N ALA A 269 9.35 15.76 7.29
CA ALA A 269 8.20 14.93 6.98
C ALA A 269 6.88 15.66 7.28
N LEU A 270 6.77 16.31 8.45
CA LEU A 270 5.58 17.07 8.85
C LEU A 270 5.31 18.28 7.93
N GLU A 271 6.35 18.96 7.45
CA GLU A 271 6.19 20.08 6.52
C GLU A 271 5.47 19.68 5.22
N TYR A 272 5.69 18.46 4.71
CA TYR A 272 4.96 17.97 3.54
C TYR A 272 3.45 17.85 3.79
N PHE A 273 3.01 17.61 5.03
CA PHE A 273 1.59 17.56 5.39
C PHE A 273 1.01 18.93 5.79
N ASN A 274 1.85 19.94 6.03
CA ASN A 274 1.41 21.32 6.21
C ASN A 274 1.15 22.00 4.85
N ILE A 275 0.05 21.62 4.20
CA ILE A 275 -0.31 22.12 2.86
C ILE A 275 -0.63 23.62 2.81
N MET A 276 -0.99 24.22 3.94
CA MET A 276 -1.36 25.64 4.01
C MET A 276 -0.13 26.54 4.09
N ASP A 277 0.83 26.20 4.95
CA ASP A 277 2.02 27.04 5.15
C ASP A 277 3.15 26.68 4.17
N GLN A 278 3.16 25.44 3.66
CA GLN A 278 4.19 24.95 2.74
C GLN A 278 3.61 24.59 1.36
N PRO A 279 2.96 25.52 0.62
CA PRO A 279 2.28 25.19 -0.64
C PRO A 279 3.24 24.81 -1.78
N ARG A 280 4.52 25.18 -1.68
CA ARG A 280 5.53 24.99 -2.75
C ARG A 280 6.27 23.65 -2.68
N LEU A 281 6.09 22.87 -1.60
CA LEU A 281 6.70 21.56 -1.49
C LEU A 281 6.15 20.62 -2.57
N LYS A 282 7.06 19.83 -3.15
CA LYS A 282 6.73 18.93 -4.26
C LYS A 282 5.95 17.74 -3.72
N ARG A 283 4.65 17.73 -4.01
CA ARG A 283 3.73 16.67 -3.59
C ARG A 283 3.01 16.06 -4.77
N ARG A 284 2.76 14.77 -4.66
CA ARG A 284 1.88 14.01 -5.53
C ARG A 284 0.80 13.39 -4.66
N GLU A 285 -0.45 13.55 -5.06
CA GLU A 285 -1.56 12.84 -4.44
C GLU A 285 -1.97 11.70 -5.34
N ARG A 286 -2.21 10.53 -4.73
CA ARG A 286 -2.72 9.33 -5.38
C ARG A 286 -3.87 8.75 -4.56
N TYR A 287 -4.90 8.31 -5.27
CA TYR A 287 -6.07 7.64 -4.70
C TYR A 287 -5.94 6.16 -4.98
N VAL A 288 -5.91 5.32 -3.96
CA VAL A 288 -5.74 3.87 -4.11
C VAL A 288 -7.04 3.18 -3.73
N GLY A 289 -7.72 2.61 -4.73
CA GLY A 289 -8.87 1.75 -4.55
C GLY A 289 -8.45 0.30 -4.42
N VAL A 290 -8.77 -0.34 -3.31
CA VAL A 290 -8.55 -1.77 -3.11
C VAL A 290 -9.89 -2.48 -3.11
N VAL A 291 -10.14 -3.25 -4.16
CA VAL A 291 -11.40 -3.96 -4.37
C VAL A 291 -11.17 -5.44 -4.12
N CYS A 292 -11.58 -5.93 -2.95
CA CYS A 292 -11.65 -7.36 -2.67
C CYS A 292 -13.02 -7.87 -3.12
N TYR A 293 -13.04 -8.82 -4.06
CA TYR A 293 -14.29 -9.27 -4.67
C TYR A 293 -14.42 -10.78 -4.77
N SER A 294 -15.67 -11.27 -4.79
CA SER A 294 -15.98 -12.68 -5.03
C SER A 294 -15.81 -13.04 -6.52
N GLU A 295 -14.96 -14.01 -6.83
CA GLU A 295 -14.61 -14.45 -8.19
C GLU A 295 -15.09 -15.89 -8.45
N LYS A 296 -16.38 -16.12 -8.61
CA LYS A 296 -16.90 -17.49 -8.75
C LYS A 296 -16.43 -18.18 -10.04
N LYS A 297 -16.38 -17.45 -11.16
CA LYS A 297 -16.18 -18.01 -12.50
C LYS A 297 -14.78 -18.61 -12.66
N ASN A 298 -13.73 -17.85 -12.36
CA ASN A 298 -12.36 -18.31 -12.56
C ASN A 298 -11.95 -19.37 -11.53
N TYR A 299 -12.44 -19.30 -10.29
CA TYR A 299 -12.21 -20.34 -9.28
C TYR A 299 -12.94 -21.66 -9.59
N ALA A 300 -14.07 -21.61 -10.31
CA ALA A 300 -14.78 -22.81 -10.77
C ALA A 300 -14.08 -23.51 -11.94
N ASN A 301 -13.30 -22.78 -12.75
CA ASN A 301 -12.56 -23.32 -13.88
C ASN A 301 -11.27 -24.01 -13.43
N LYS A 302 -11.41 -25.23 -12.90
CA LYS A 302 -10.29 -26.04 -12.38
C LYS A 302 -9.73 -27.00 -13.41
N ILE A 303 -8.44 -27.30 -13.28
CA ILE A 303 -7.78 -28.42 -13.96
C ILE A 303 -7.69 -29.66 -13.05
N PRO A 304 -7.59 -30.89 -13.61
CA PRO A 304 -7.49 -32.11 -12.80
C PRO A 304 -6.26 -32.16 -11.89
N VAL A 305 -6.48 -32.58 -10.64
CA VAL A 305 -5.43 -32.90 -9.68
C VAL A 305 -4.68 -34.15 -10.14
N GLY A 306 -3.36 -34.15 -10.02
CA GLY A 306 -2.52 -35.23 -10.52
C GLY A 306 -1.03 -34.98 -10.26
N PRO A 307 -0.15 -35.96 -10.55
CA PRO A 307 1.24 -36.02 -10.06
C PRO A 307 2.21 -35.00 -10.68
N GLY A 308 1.71 -33.96 -11.35
CA GLY A 308 2.52 -32.90 -11.93
C GLY A 308 2.99 -31.88 -10.89
N PRO A 309 3.56 -30.74 -11.34
CA PRO A 309 3.92 -29.63 -10.46
C PRO A 309 2.74 -29.18 -9.60
N ILE A 310 2.98 -28.86 -8.32
CA ILE A 310 1.94 -28.48 -7.35
C ILE A 310 1.33 -27.12 -7.75
N GLU A 311 2.17 -26.23 -8.27
CA GLU A 311 1.84 -24.85 -8.61
C GLU A 311 0.94 -24.73 -9.84
N LYS A 312 0.77 -25.80 -10.62
CA LYS A 312 0.03 -25.79 -11.89
C LYS A 312 -1.40 -25.25 -11.76
N HIS A 313 -2.03 -25.47 -10.61
CA HIS A 313 -3.40 -25.02 -10.34
C HIS A 313 -3.44 -23.51 -10.05
N GLU A 314 -2.46 -23.02 -9.27
CA GLU A 314 -2.28 -21.60 -9.00
C GLU A 314 -1.94 -20.84 -10.30
N ASP A 315 -1.04 -21.39 -11.10
CA ASP A 315 -0.64 -20.82 -12.39
C ASP A 315 -1.81 -20.78 -13.39
N HIS A 316 -2.60 -21.85 -13.45
CA HIS A 316 -3.81 -21.88 -14.29
C HIS A 316 -4.80 -20.78 -13.87
N PHE A 317 -5.07 -20.63 -12.57
CA PHE A 317 -5.92 -19.54 -12.08
C PHE A 317 -5.30 -18.16 -12.36
N ALA A 318 -3.98 -18.01 -12.18
CA ALA A 318 -3.28 -16.76 -12.45
C ALA A 318 -3.40 -16.33 -13.92
N ASP A 319 -3.36 -17.28 -14.86
CA ASP A 319 -3.54 -17.03 -16.28
C ASP A 319 -4.98 -16.61 -16.62
N LEU A 320 -5.97 -17.28 -16.01
CA LEU A 320 -7.38 -16.87 -16.14
C LEU A 320 -7.58 -15.45 -15.61
N LEU A 321 -7.08 -15.14 -14.41
CA LEU A 321 -7.22 -13.82 -13.82
C LEU A 321 -6.49 -12.75 -14.65
N ARG A 322 -5.27 -13.04 -15.13
CA ARG A 322 -4.51 -12.12 -15.98
C ARG A 322 -5.26 -11.75 -17.26
N SER A 323 -6.03 -12.68 -17.82
CA SER A 323 -6.85 -12.42 -19.01
C SER A 323 -7.96 -11.39 -18.79
N GLU A 324 -8.32 -11.11 -17.53
CA GLU A 324 -9.40 -10.17 -17.15
C GLU A 324 -8.92 -8.72 -16.99
N LEU A 325 -7.61 -8.47 -17.10
CA LEU A 325 -7.00 -7.17 -16.86
C LEU A 325 -7.65 -6.03 -17.64
N GLU A 326 -7.81 -6.20 -18.96
CA GLU A 326 -8.37 -5.14 -19.80
C GLU A 326 -9.85 -4.89 -19.49
N ARG A 327 -10.61 -5.93 -19.12
CA ARG A 327 -12.01 -5.79 -18.72
C ARG A 327 -12.11 -4.96 -17.44
N PHE A 328 -11.35 -5.33 -16.41
CA PHE A 328 -11.37 -4.63 -15.11
C PHE A 328 -10.83 -3.22 -15.20
N ARG A 329 -9.74 -3.00 -15.95
CA ARG A 329 -9.18 -1.66 -16.15
C ARG A 329 -10.18 -0.75 -16.86
N LYS A 330 -10.84 -1.22 -17.93
CA LYS A 330 -11.88 -0.45 -18.64
C LYS A 330 -13.09 -0.14 -17.77
N ALA A 331 -13.54 -1.10 -16.96
CA ALA A 331 -14.62 -0.89 -16.01
C ALA A 331 -14.27 0.19 -14.98
N ALA A 332 -13.09 0.11 -14.35
CA ALA A 332 -12.60 1.14 -13.44
C ALA A 332 -12.49 2.51 -14.12
N LEU A 333 -11.91 2.56 -15.33
CA LEU A 333 -11.78 3.78 -16.11
C LEU A 333 -13.13 4.45 -16.41
N LYS A 334 -14.15 3.65 -16.79
CA LYS A 334 -15.52 4.10 -17.03
C LYS A 334 -16.09 4.78 -15.79
N HIS A 335 -16.02 4.14 -14.63
CA HIS A 335 -16.57 4.67 -13.38
C HIS A 335 -15.81 5.89 -12.86
N LEU A 336 -14.48 5.89 -12.94
CA LEU A 336 -13.65 7.03 -12.53
C LEU A 336 -13.96 8.28 -13.37
N LYS A 337 -14.02 8.13 -14.70
CA LYS A 337 -14.38 9.24 -15.60
C LYS A 337 -15.80 9.73 -15.37
N ALA A 338 -16.76 8.83 -15.19
CA ALA A 338 -18.16 9.19 -14.89
C ALA A 338 -18.29 9.99 -13.58
N ASN A 339 -17.37 9.79 -12.65
CA ASN A 339 -17.32 10.49 -11.37
C ASN A 339 -16.37 11.71 -11.34
N GLY A 340 -15.77 12.07 -12.48
CA GLY A 340 -14.90 13.24 -12.61
C GLY A 340 -13.51 13.07 -11.98
N ALA A 341 -13.13 11.85 -11.60
CA ALA A 341 -11.79 11.56 -11.10
C ALA A 341 -10.78 11.54 -12.26
N ASP A 342 -9.54 11.93 -11.97
CA ASP A 342 -8.41 11.82 -12.89
C ASP A 342 -7.82 10.39 -12.81
N PRO A 343 -7.99 9.54 -13.84
CA PRO A 343 -7.51 8.16 -13.80
C PRO A 343 -5.99 8.05 -13.64
N ALA A 344 -5.21 9.08 -13.99
CA ALA A 344 -3.76 9.10 -13.80
C ALA A 344 -3.35 9.25 -12.33
N LYS A 345 -4.28 9.70 -11.47
CA LYS A 345 -4.09 9.79 -10.02
C LYS A 345 -4.67 8.59 -9.28
N CYS A 346 -5.41 7.72 -9.94
CA CYS A 346 -6.12 6.60 -9.32
C CYS A 346 -5.39 5.28 -9.57
N PHE A 347 -5.16 4.51 -8.51
CA PHE A 347 -4.64 3.14 -8.56
C PHE A 347 -5.78 2.21 -8.19
N VAL A 348 -5.89 1.06 -8.86
CA VAL A 348 -6.94 0.08 -8.55
C VAL A 348 -6.34 -1.30 -8.38
N PHE A 349 -6.43 -1.85 -7.17
CA PHE A 349 -5.96 -3.19 -6.84
C PHE A 349 -7.16 -4.11 -6.66
N PHE A 350 -7.30 -5.10 -7.54
CA PHE A 350 -8.35 -6.11 -7.43
C PHE A 350 -7.79 -7.36 -6.76
N LEU A 351 -8.34 -7.73 -5.61
CA LEU A 351 -8.06 -8.99 -4.92
C LEU A 351 -9.23 -9.95 -5.15
N ALA A 352 -9.01 -10.97 -5.99
CA ALA A 352 -9.98 -11.99 -6.31
C ALA A 352 -9.98 -13.09 -5.25
N VAL A 353 -11.07 -13.22 -4.49
CA VAL A 353 -11.27 -14.32 -3.53
C VAL A 353 -12.47 -15.17 -3.95
N PRO A 354 -12.54 -16.47 -3.56
CA PRO A 354 -13.69 -17.31 -3.92
C PRO A 354 -15.02 -16.74 -3.42
N ASP A 355 -15.04 -16.31 -2.16
CA ASP A 355 -16.16 -15.63 -1.53
C ASP A 355 -15.64 -14.60 -0.51
N VAL A 356 -16.02 -13.34 -0.70
CA VAL A 356 -15.69 -12.25 0.21
C VAL A 356 -16.30 -12.44 1.60
N ASN A 357 -17.50 -13.02 1.70
CA ASN A 357 -18.12 -13.27 3.00
C ASN A 357 -17.40 -14.37 3.76
N GLN A 358 -16.93 -15.42 3.07
CA GLN A 358 -16.08 -16.42 3.71
C GLN A 358 -14.79 -15.81 4.26
N LEU A 359 -14.13 -14.94 3.48
CA LEU A 359 -12.95 -14.22 3.98
C LEU A 359 -13.27 -13.39 5.24
N ARG A 360 -14.41 -12.70 5.26
CA ARG A 360 -14.86 -11.94 6.44
C ARG A 360 -15.10 -12.85 7.63
N ARG A 361 -15.82 -13.96 7.45
CA ARG A 361 -16.05 -14.96 8.51
C ARG A 361 -14.73 -15.48 9.08
N ASP A 362 -13.81 -15.89 8.21
CA ASP A 362 -12.50 -16.43 8.60
C ASP A 362 -11.66 -15.38 9.34
N PHE A 363 -11.73 -14.11 8.92
CA PHE A 363 -11.01 -13.01 9.58
C PHE A 363 -11.50 -12.79 11.01
N TYR A 364 -12.82 -12.79 11.23
CA TYR A 364 -13.38 -12.67 12.59
C TYR A 364 -13.15 -13.94 13.42
N ALA A 365 -13.21 -15.12 12.80
CA ALA A 365 -12.87 -16.36 13.45
C ALA A 365 -11.39 -16.38 13.91
N ALA A 366 -10.46 -15.86 13.11
CA ALA A 366 -9.04 -15.72 13.48
C ALA A 366 -8.83 -14.77 14.68
N MET A 367 -9.73 -13.80 14.89
CA MET A 367 -9.78 -12.94 16.08
C MET A 367 -10.45 -13.61 17.30
N GLY A 368 -11.08 -14.77 17.10
CA GLY A 368 -11.97 -15.38 18.09
C GLY A 368 -13.20 -14.51 18.37
N LEU A 369 -13.75 -13.88 17.33
CA LEU A 369 -14.97 -13.07 17.37
C LEU A 369 -16.08 -13.74 16.55
N PRO A 370 -17.36 -13.50 16.88
CA PRO A 370 -18.45 -13.90 16.01
C PRO A 370 -18.35 -13.19 14.65
N PRO A 371 -18.90 -13.77 13.58
CA PRO A 371 -18.96 -13.08 12.29
C PRO A 371 -19.74 -11.76 12.42
N PRO A 372 -19.44 -10.77 11.56
CA PRO A 372 -20.23 -9.55 11.48
C PRO A 372 -21.72 -9.83 11.26
N ALA A 373 -22.57 -9.03 11.91
CA ALA A 373 -24.03 -9.18 11.86
C ALA A 373 -24.65 -8.86 10.48
N ASP A 374 -23.90 -8.18 9.61
CA ASP A 374 -24.33 -7.82 8.25
C ASP A 374 -23.95 -8.88 7.19
N ILE A 375 -23.32 -9.98 7.58
CA ILE A 375 -23.12 -11.13 6.70
C ILE A 375 -24.44 -11.92 6.63
N PRO A 376 -24.98 -12.20 5.43
CA PRO A 376 -26.17 -13.04 5.29
C PRO A 376 -25.97 -14.39 5.98
N GLU A 377 -26.99 -14.86 6.70
CA GLU A 377 -26.96 -16.15 7.41
C GLU A 377 -26.96 -17.35 6.43
N ASP A 378 -27.47 -17.16 5.21
CA ASP A 378 -27.58 -18.19 4.17
C ASP A 378 -26.63 -17.92 2.98
N GLU A 379 -25.92 -18.96 2.52
CA GLU A 379 -24.95 -18.91 1.40
C GLU A 379 -25.61 -18.72 0.01
N ASP A 380 -26.94 -18.75 -0.08
CA ASP A 380 -27.73 -18.85 -1.32
C ASP A 380 -28.37 -17.53 -1.80
N ALA A 381 -27.82 -16.37 -1.44
CA ALA A 381 -28.19 -15.15 -2.14
C ALA A 381 -27.63 -15.20 -3.57
N GLU A 382 -28.38 -15.80 -4.50
CA GLU A 382 -28.21 -15.63 -5.94
C GLU A 382 -28.22 -14.13 -6.22
N ILE A 383 -27.05 -13.59 -6.59
CA ILE A 383 -26.94 -12.22 -7.07
C ILE A 383 -27.14 -12.29 -8.56
N GLU A 384 -28.24 -11.70 -9.03
CA GLU A 384 -28.50 -11.45 -10.44
C GLU A 384 -27.23 -10.80 -11.05
N GLU A 385 -26.60 -11.52 -11.96
CA GLU A 385 -25.60 -10.93 -12.85
C GLU A 385 -26.34 -9.85 -13.67
N GLU A 386 -26.21 -8.58 -13.27
CA GLU A 386 -26.44 -7.49 -14.22
C GLU A 386 -25.30 -7.53 -15.27
N GLU A 387 -25.39 -8.50 -16.18
CA GLU A 387 -24.81 -8.41 -17.51
C GLU A 387 -25.47 -7.22 -18.20
N ASN A 388 -24.86 -6.04 -18.09
CA ASN A 388 -25.11 -4.95 -19.03
C ASN A 388 -23.87 -4.04 -19.21
N ALA A 389 -23.13 -4.36 -20.29
CA ALA A 389 -22.30 -3.50 -21.15
C ALA A 389 -20.99 -2.85 -20.61
#